data_AF-A0A149VC50-F1
#
_entry.id   AF-A0A149VC50-F1
#
_cell.length_a   1.000
_cell.length_b   1.000
_cell.length_c   1.000
_cell.angle_alpha   90.00
_cell.angle_beta   90.00
_cell.angle_gamma   90.00
#
_symmetry.space_group_name_H-M   'P 1'
#
loop_
_entity.id
_entity.type
_entity.pdbx_description
1 polymer ?
#
loop_
_entity_poly.entity_id
_entity_poly.type
_entity_poly.pdbx_seq_one_letter_code
_entity_poly.pdbx_strand_id
1 'polypeptide(L)'
;MDHDDFDAALLSAAMTQAEHGGWASVSLLDSARSAGLAFPQTRERFPCRASLLLRLGRMADESALADNTTFGSSRERLFDLLMRRLDVFQQYRGGIRAVMRALPMDPPLTLLLGGATLESMRWMADAAGINVAGLGGLVRINMVVAIWTHTLRAWEKDDSEDMGSTMAALDHALNKAAGFRLFPAESELSDGGLPDLDFEEPDAPSAPHTPENSL
;
A
#
# COMPACT_ATOMS: atom_id res chain seq x y z
N MET A 1 17.81 19.84 5.73
CA MET A 1 16.47 19.29 5.52
C MET A 1 16.67 17.87 5.06
N ASP A 2 16.08 16.90 5.75
CA ASP A 2 16.13 15.53 5.27
C ASP A 2 15.41 15.42 3.91
N HIS A 3 15.72 14.37 3.16
CA HIS A 3 15.10 14.10 1.87
C HIS A 3 13.58 13.99 2.00
N ASP A 4 13.08 13.37 3.06
CA ASP A 4 11.64 13.20 3.27
C ASP A 4 10.96 14.50 3.71
N ASP A 5 11.62 15.32 4.53
CA ASP A 5 11.13 16.65 4.91
C ASP A 5 10.95 17.54 3.67
N PHE A 6 11.91 17.51 2.74
CA PHE A 6 11.85 18.28 1.50
C PHE A 6 10.63 17.89 0.66
N ASP A 7 10.40 16.57 0.50
CA ASP A 7 9.27 16.05 -0.27
C ASP A 7 7.94 16.43 0.37
N ALA A 8 7.83 16.25 1.69
CA ALA A 8 6.62 16.58 2.43
C ALA A 8 6.28 18.08 2.33
N ALA A 9 7.28 18.96 2.42
CA ALA A 9 7.10 20.40 2.29
C ALA A 9 6.63 20.81 0.89
N LEU A 10 7.26 20.27 -0.16
CA LEU A 10 6.86 20.56 -1.54
C LEU A 10 5.47 19.99 -1.86
N LEU A 11 5.18 18.76 -1.40
CA LEU A 11 3.88 18.12 -1.57
C LEU A 11 2.77 18.92 -0.89
N SER A 12 2.98 19.34 0.36
CA SER A 12 2.02 20.16 1.09
C SER A 12 1.72 21.44 0.33
N ALA A 13 2.74 22.20 -0.06
CA ALA A 13 2.57 23.43 -0.84
C ALA A 13 1.83 23.22 -2.17
N ALA A 14 2.18 22.17 -2.92
CA ALA A 14 1.57 21.86 -4.20
C ALA A 14 0.11 21.38 -4.05
N MET A 15 -0.21 20.59 -3.02
CA MET A 15 -1.56 20.11 -2.75
C MET A 15 -2.46 21.23 -2.26
N THR A 16 -1.95 22.16 -1.44
CA THR A 16 -2.66 23.39 -1.09
C THR A 16 -2.94 24.23 -2.34
N GLN A 17 -1.97 24.38 -3.25
CA GLN A 17 -2.20 25.09 -4.51
C GLN A 17 -3.28 24.40 -5.37
N ALA A 18 -3.24 23.07 -5.46
CA ALA A 18 -4.24 22.28 -6.18
C ALA A 18 -5.64 22.42 -5.57
N GLU A 19 -5.75 22.44 -4.24
CA GLU A 19 -7.02 22.62 -3.53
C GLU A 19 -7.70 23.95 -3.90
N HIS A 20 -6.94 25.05 -3.92
CA HIS A 20 -7.48 26.38 -4.19
C HIS A 20 -7.73 26.65 -5.68
N GLY A 21 -6.81 26.23 -6.56
CA GLY A 21 -6.82 26.60 -7.98
C GLY A 21 -7.11 25.46 -8.96
N GLY A 22 -7.30 24.23 -8.46
CA GLY A 22 -7.37 23.03 -9.28
C GLY A 22 -5.99 22.52 -9.72
N TRP A 23 -5.92 21.26 -10.14
CA TRP A 23 -4.66 20.61 -10.53
C TRP A 23 -3.91 21.34 -11.67
N ALA A 24 -4.65 21.89 -12.63
CA ALA A 24 -4.06 22.63 -13.75
C ALA A 24 -3.25 23.86 -13.31
N SER A 25 -3.60 24.46 -12.16
CA SER A 25 -2.94 25.64 -11.61
C SER A 25 -1.63 25.33 -10.88
N VAL A 26 -1.33 24.06 -10.57
CA VAL A 26 -0.14 23.68 -9.80
C VAL A 26 1.12 24.01 -10.58
N SER A 27 2.09 24.63 -9.91
CA SER A 27 3.38 25.03 -10.44
C SER A 27 4.47 24.64 -9.45
N LEU A 28 5.41 23.79 -9.88
CA LEU A 28 6.50 23.30 -9.01
C LEU A 28 7.36 24.44 -8.44
N LEU A 29 7.60 25.49 -9.22
CA LEU A 29 8.40 26.62 -8.78
C LEU A 29 7.65 27.53 -7.81
N ASP A 30 6.34 27.69 -7.99
CA ASP A 30 5.54 28.48 -7.05
C ASP A 30 5.33 27.73 -5.74
N SER A 31 5.10 26.41 -5.80
CA SER A 31 5.06 25.54 -4.62
C SER A 31 6.41 25.49 -3.90
N ALA A 32 7.53 25.43 -4.64
CA ALA A 32 8.86 25.50 -4.02
C ALA A 32 9.10 26.86 -3.36
N ARG A 33 8.69 27.96 -4.01
CA ARG A 33 8.82 29.30 -3.46
C ARG A 33 8.02 29.46 -2.17
N SER A 34 6.78 28.99 -2.14
CA SER A 34 5.93 29.07 -0.93
C SER A 34 6.46 28.19 0.19
N ALA A 35 7.09 27.05 -0.13
CA ALA A 35 7.74 26.17 0.83
C ALA A 35 9.18 26.60 1.22
N GLY A 36 9.72 27.68 0.65
CA GLY A 36 11.09 28.13 0.93
C GLY A 36 12.19 27.19 0.39
N LEU A 37 11.88 26.40 -0.63
CA LEU A 37 12.78 25.39 -1.21
C LEU A 37 13.59 25.93 -2.39
N ALA A 38 14.81 25.45 -2.54
CA ALA A 38 15.70 25.87 -3.62
C ALA A 38 15.28 25.28 -4.98
N PHE A 39 15.08 26.13 -5.99
CA PHE A 39 14.62 25.69 -7.32
C PHE A 39 15.50 24.63 -8.00
N PRO A 40 16.86 24.69 -7.94
CA PRO A 40 17.70 23.65 -8.52
C PRO A 40 17.40 22.27 -7.92
N GLN A 41 17.28 22.20 -6.59
CA GLN A 41 16.95 20.96 -5.87
C GLN A 41 15.53 20.48 -6.21
N THR A 42 14.56 21.40 -6.31
CA THR A 42 13.20 21.05 -6.75
C THR A 42 13.19 20.44 -8.15
N ARG A 43 13.92 21.02 -9.11
CA ARG A 43 13.95 20.55 -10.50
C ARG A 43 14.65 19.20 -10.67
N GLU A 44 15.69 18.97 -9.88
CA GLU A 44 16.42 17.69 -9.82
C GLU A 44 15.51 16.58 -9.30
N ARG A 45 14.79 16.85 -8.21
CA ARG A 45 13.98 15.86 -7.50
C ARG A 45 12.59 15.63 -8.10
N PHE A 46 11.95 16.70 -8.56
CA PHE A 46 10.62 16.69 -9.16
C PHE A 46 10.69 17.22 -10.59
N PRO A 47 10.99 16.37 -11.58
CA PRO A 47 11.19 16.80 -12.97
C PRO A 47 9.89 17.31 -13.63
N CYS A 48 8.72 16.90 -13.14
CA CYS A 48 7.43 17.30 -13.67
C CYS A 48 6.33 17.25 -12.60
N ARG A 49 5.19 17.91 -12.82
CA ARG A 49 4.09 17.94 -11.83
C ARG A 49 3.57 16.55 -11.47
N ALA A 50 3.52 15.63 -12.43
CA ALA A 50 3.09 14.26 -12.20
C ALA A 50 4.00 13.51 -11.19
N SER A 51 5.28 13.89 -11.08
CA SER A 51 6.19 13.28 -10.09
C SER A 51 5.77 13.56 -8.64
N LEU A 52 5.04 14.66 -8.36
CA LEU A 52 4.42 14.89 -7.04
C LEU A 52 3.43 13.77 -6.71
N LEU A 53 2.54 13.44 -7.64
CA LEU A 53 1.51 12.43 -7.43
C LEU A 53 2.10 11.02 -7.32
N LEU A 54 3.14 10.73 -8.11
CA LEU A 54 3.87 9.47 -8.00
C LEU A 54 4.59 9.36 -6.65
N ARG A 55 5.22 10.45 -6.16
CA ARG A 55 5.86 10.47 -4.84
C ARG A 55 4.83 10.31 -3.73
N LEU A 56 3.71 11.03 -3.79
CA LEU A 56 2.62 10.90 -2.83
C LEU A 56 2.05 9.48 -2.80
N GLY A 57 1.83 8.86 -3.97
CA GLY A 57 1.41 7.46 -4.07
C GLY A 57 2.42 6.53 -3.41
N ARG A 58 3.73 6.73 -3.67
CA ARG A 58 4.78 5.94 -3.03
C ARG A 58 4.82 6.11 -1.52
N MET A 59 4.69 7.33 -0.99
CA MET A 59 4.61 7.57 0.46
C MET A 59 3.42 6.85 1.09
N ALA A 60 2.28 6.83 0.39
CA ALA A 60 1.09 6.10 0.85
C ALA A 60 1.29 4.59 0.82
N ASP A 61 1.97 4.07 -0.21
CA ASP A 61 2.30 2.65 -0.32
C ASP A 61 3.35 2.24 0.74
N GLU A 62 4.35 3.07 1.00
CA GLU A 62 5.35 2.90 2.07
C GLU A 62 4.65 2.83 3.45
N SER A 63 3.71 3.74 3.72
CA SER A 63 2.90 3.72 4.95
C SER A 63 2.05 2.47 5.08
N ALA A 64 1.41 2.05 3.99
CA ALA A 64 0.62 0.82 3.97
C ALA A 64 1.49 -0.40 4.30
N LEU A 65 2.66 -0.51 3.68
CA LEU A 65 3.56 -1.67 3.77
C LEU A 65 4.54 -1.60 4.95
N ALA A 66 4.49 -0.55 5.78
CA ALA A 66 5.46 -0.32 6.85
C ALA A 66 5.50 -1.46 7.89
N ASP A 67 4.35 -2.08 8.17
CA ASP A 67 4.29 -3.27 9.03
C ASP A 67 3.99 -4.52 8.21
N ASN A 68 4.71 -5.59 8.52
CA ASN A 68 4.35 -6.93 8.08
C ASN A 68 3.17 -7.43 8.93
N THR A 69 1.95 -6.93 8.65
CA THR A 69 0.73 -7.38 9.30
C THR A 69 0.56 -8.89 9.11
N THR A 70 0.99 -9.66 10.11
CA THR A 70 1.00 -11.12 10.10
C THR A 70 -0.21 -11.70 10.83
N PHE A 71 -0.98 -10.85 11.50
CA PHE A 71 -2.17 -11.23 12.25
C PHE A 71 -3.44 -10.99 11.42
N GLY A 72 -4.49 -11.76 11.71
CA GLY A 72 -5.76 -11.68 11.00
C GLY A 72 -5.80 -12.42 9.66
N SER A 73 -7.01 -12.53 9.12
CA SER A 73 -7.32 -13.09 7.81
C SER A 73 -6.76 -12.21 6.68
N SER A 74 -6.57 -12.75 5.46
CA SER A 74 -6.16 -11.95 4.29
C SER A 74 -7.09 -10.75 4.02
N ARG A 75 -8.37 -10.87 4.40
CA ARG A 75 -9.34 -9.78 4.31
C ARG A 75 -9.01 -8.63 5.25
N GLU A 76 -8.75 -8.95 6.52
CA GLU A 76 -8.38 -7.95 7.54
C GLU A 76 -7.06 -7.29 7.21
N ARG A 77 -6.06 -8.07 6.76
CA ARG A 77 -4.79 -7.53 6.30
C ARG A 77 -4.97 -6.56 5.14
N LEU A 78 -5.74 -6.94 4.11
CA LEU A 78 -6.00 -6.05 2.97
C LEU A 78 -6.75 -4.79 3.41
N PHE A 79 -7.73 -4.91 4.31
CA PHE A 79 -8.44 -3.77 4.87
C PHE A 79 -7.47 -2.77 5.53
N ASP A 80 -6.61 -3.26 6.42
CA ASP A 80 -5.65 -2.43 7.16
C ASP A 80 -4.66 -1.72 6.22
N LEU A 81 -4.11 -2.44 5.24
CA LEU A 81 -3.21 -1.90 4.23
C LEU A 81 -3.87 -0.75 3.44
N LEU A 82 -5.12 -0.94 3.01
CA LEU A 82 -5.84 0.08 2.24
C LEU A 82 -6.24 1.29 3.09
N MET A 83 -6.55 1.09 4.37
CA MET A 83 -6.85 2.18 5.31
C MET A 83 -5.61 3.04 5.58
N ARG A 84 -4.46 2.43 5.88
CA ARG A 84 -3.18 3.14 6.08
C ARG A 84 -2.77 3.97 4.87
N ARG A 85 -3.05 3.45 3.68
CA ARG A 85 -2.85 4.20 2.44
C ARG A 85 -3.73 5.45 2.36
N LEU A 86 -5.01 5.30 2.72
CA LEU A 86 -5.96 6.42 2.74
C LEU A 86 -5.63 7.44 3.82
N ASP A 87 -5.07 7.04 4.96
CA ASP A 87 -4.63 7.96 6.02
C ASP A 87 -3.59 8.96 5.51
N VAL A 88 -2.67 8.52 4.63
CA VAL A 88 -1.72 9.43 3.97
C VAL A 88 -2.44 10.36 3.00
N PHE A 89 -3.40 9.85 2.23
CA PHE A 89 -4.18 10.69 1.32
C PHE A 89 -5.06 11.70 2.06
N GLN A 90 -5.52 11.36 3.27
CA GLN A 90 -6.32 12.25 4.10
C GLN A 90 -5.57 13.53 4.47
N GLN A 91 -4.25 13.46 4.66
CA GLN A 91 -3.40 14.64 4.94
C GLN A 91 -3.37 15.64 3.76
N TYR A 92 -3.65 15.18 2.54
CA TYR A 92 -3.60 15.99 1.31
C TYR A 92 -4.95 16.02 0.57
N ARG A 93 -6.05 15.80 1.31
CA ARG A 93 -7.38 15.55 0.78
C ARG A 93 -7.86 16.57 -0.26
N GLY A 94 -7.74 17.87 0.05
CA GLY A 94 -8.18 18.94 -0.85
C GLY A 94 -7.46 18.92 -2.20
N GLY A 95 -6.14 18.72 -2.17
CA GLY A 95 -5.32 18.61 -3.38
C GLY A 95 -5.62 17.35 -4.19
N ILE A 96 -5.78 16.20 -3.53
CA ILE A 96 -6.12 14.94 -4.21
C ILE A 96 -7.50 15.03 -4.88
N ARG A 97 -8.50 15.62 -4.22
CA ARG A 97 -9.82 15.88 -4.83
C ARG A 97 -9.72 16.77 -6.08
N ALA A 98 -8.83 17.77 -6.06
CA ALA A 98 -8.58 18.60 -7.22
C ALA A 98 -7.93 17.81 -8.38
N VAL A 99 -7.05 16.85 -8.06
CA VAL A 99 -6.46 15.92 -9.03
C VAL A 99 -7.53 15.00 -9.60
N MET A 100 -8.34 14.36 -8.76
CA MET A 100 -9.39 13.42 -9.19
C MET A 100 -10.38 14.07 -10.14
N ARG A 101 -10.76 15.34 -9.90
CA ARG A 101 -11.60 16.13 -10.81
C ARG A 101 -10.94 16.43 -12.16
N ALA A 102 -9.61 16.49 -12.22
CA ALA A 102 -8.86 16.77 -13.45
C ALA A 102 -8.61 15.51 -14.30
N LEU A 103 -8.58 14.32 -13.70
CA LEU A 103 -8.26 13.06 -14.39
C LEU A 103 -9.07 12.82 -15.67
N PRO A 104 -10.41 13.00 -15.71
CA PRO A 104 -11.18 12.78 -16.93
C PRO A 104 -10.76 13.66 -18.13
N MET A 105 -10.12 14.80 -17.85
CA MET A 105 -9.66 15.76 -18.86
C MET A 105 -8.15 15.64 -19.15
N ASP A 106 -7.44 14.75 -18.45
CA ASP A 106 -6.01 14.48 -18.63
C ASP A 106 -5.76 12.96 -18.79
N PRO A 107 -5.98 12.42 -20.01
CA PRO A 107 -5.77 11.00 -20.28
C PRO A 107 -4.34 10.51 -20.01
N PRO A 108 -3.27 11.24 -20.37
CA PRO A 108 -1.90 10.85 -20.05
C PRO A 108 -1.67 10.69 -18.55
N LEU A 109 -2.14 11.64 -17.73
CA LEU A 109 -2.02 11.54 -16.29
C LEU A 109 -2.82 10.37 -15.72
N THR A 110 -4.04 10.16 -16.21
CA THR A 110 -4.89 9.04 -15.81
C THR A 110 -4.21 7.69 -16.09
N LEU A 111 -3.60 7.54 -17.27
CA LEU A 111 -2.88 6.31 -17.61
C LEU A 111 -1.67 6.09 -16.70
N LEU A 112 -0.89 7.14 -16.44
CA LEU A 112 0.28 7.09 -15.56
C LEU A 112 -0.11 6.68 -14.13
N LEU A 113 -1.10 7.34 -13.53
CA LEU A 113 -1.54 7.04 -12.17
C LEU A 113 -2.27 5.70 -12.09
N GLY A 114 -3.00 5.31 -13.14
CA GLY A 114 -3.62 4.01 -13.24
C GLY A 114 -2.60 2.88 -13.23
N GLY A 115 -1.51 3.02 -13.99
CA GLY A 115 -0.40 2.07 -13.98
C GLY A 115 0.30 1.99 -12.62
N ALA A 116 0.60 3.14 -12.01
CA ALA A 116 1.17 3.18 -10.67
C ALA A 116 0.25 2.53 -9.63
N THR A 117 -1.06 2.82 -9.67
CA THR A 117 -2.05 2.25 -8.76
C THR A 117 -2.20 0.74 -8.92
N LEU A 118 -2.20 0.24 -10.16
CA LEU A 118 -2.24 -1.20 -10.42
C LEU A 118 -1.05 -1.90 -9.76
N GLU A 119 0.14 -1.32 -9.86
CA GLU A 119 1.34 -1.85 -9.22
C GLU A 119 1.20 -1.81 -7.70
N SER A 120 0.81 -0.68 -7.11
CA SER A 120 0.54 -0.57 -5.66
C SER A 120 -0.42 -1.66 -5.17
N MET A 121 -1.50 -1.93 -5.93
CA MET A 121 -2.48 -2.95 -5.58
C MET A 121 -1.92 -4.38 -5.64
N ARG A 122 -0.94 -4.66 -6.51
CA ARG A 122 -0.24 -5.95 -6.51
C ARG A 122 0.55 -6.13 -5.22
N TRP A 123 1.35 -5.13 -4.86
CA TRP A 123 2.14 -5.15 -3.62
C TRP A 123 1.26 -5.35 -2.39
N MET A 124 0.12 -4.64 -2.32
CA MET A 124 -0.82 -4.79 -1.19
C MET A 124 -1.55 -6.14 -1.20
N ALA A 125 -1.90 -6.67 -2.37
CA ALA A 125 -2.49 -8.00 -2.48
C ALA A 125 -1.51 -9.08 -2.01
N ASP A 126 -0.25 -9.02 -2.47
CA ASP A 126 0.80 -9.95 -2.06
C ASP A 126 1.09 -9.85 -0.55
N ALA A 127 1.17 -8.63 -0.01
CA ALA A 127 1.34 -8.40 1.43
C ALA A 127 0.15 -8.94 2.27
N ALA A 128 -1.06 -8.92 1.72
CA ALA A 128 -2.23 -9.53 2.34
C ALA A 128 -2.30 -11.07 2.19
N GLY A 129 -1.34 -11.69 1.49
CA GLY A 129 -1.33 -13.13 1.20
C GLY A 129 -2.29 -13.54 0.09
N ILE A 130 -2.70 -12.62 -0.78
CA ILE A 130 -3.56 -12.89 -1.93
C ILE A 130 -2.66 -13.19 -3.13
N ASN A 131 -2.63 -14.46 -3.55
CA ASN A 131 -1.85 -14.85 -4.72
C ASN A 131 -2.44 -14.27 -6.02
N VAL A 132 -1.75 -13.26 -6.57
CA VAL A 132 -2.10 -12.59 -7.84
C VAL A 132 -1.29 -13.09 -9.05
N ALA A 133 -0.62 -14.24 -8.94
CA ALA A 133 0.09 -14.87 -10.05
C ALA A 133 -0.82 -15.74 -10.95
N GLY A 134 -0.43 -15.87 -12.22
CA GLY A 134 -1.13 -16.71 -13.21
C GLY A 134 -2.51 -16.18 -13.65
N LEU A 135 -3.26 -17.01 -14.37
CA LEU A 135 -4.56 -16.63 -14.95
C LEU A 135 -5.62 -16.31 -13.89
N GLY A 136 -5.65 -17.07 -12.78
CA GLY A 136 -6.51 -16.78 -11.63
C GLY A 136 -6.09 -15.49 -10.90
N GLY A 137 -4.80 -15.22 -10.86
CA GLY A 137 -4.24 -13.99 -10.30
C GLY A 137 -4.68 -12.72 -11.03
N LEU A 138 -4.83 -12.77 -12.36
CA LEU A 138 -5.37 -11.65 -13.15
C LEU A 138 -6.78 -11.26 -12.70
N VAL A 139 -7.64 -12.22 -12.36
CA VAL A 139 -8.98 -11.93 -11.85
C VAL A 139 -8.90 -11.28 -10.47
N ARG A 140 -8.06 -11.82 -9.58
CA ARG A 140 -7.89 -11.30 -8.22
C ARG A 140 -7.34 -9.87 -8.21
N ILE A 141 -6.32 -9.56 -9.01
CA ILE A 141 -5.79 -8.19 -9.07
C ILE A 141 -6.84 -7.20 -9.59
N ASN A 142 -7.65 -7.58 -10.58
CA ASN A 142 -8.75 -6.73 -11.05
C ASN A 142 -9.81 -6.52 -9.95
N MET A 143 -10.08 -7.52 -9.11
CA MET A 143 -10.96 -7.35 -7.95
C MET A 143 -10.37 -6.39 -6.91
N VAL A 144 -9.08 -6.51 -6.58
CA VAL A 144 -8.41 -5.61 -5.64
C VAL A 144 -8.41 -4.17 -6.17
N VAL A 145 -8.10 -3.97 -7.45
CA VAL A 145 -8.19 -2.65 -8.11
C VAL A 145 -9.61 -2.10 -8.08
N ALA A 146 -10.63 -2.96 -8.29
CA ALA A 146 -12.02 -2.55 -8.23
C ALA A 146 -12.45 -2.15 -6.81
N ILE A 147 -12.03 -2.91 -5.78
CA ILE A 147 -12.23 -2.57 -4.36
C ILE A 147 -11.59 -1.21 -4.09
N TRP A 148 -10.31 -1.05 -4.41
CA TRP A 148 -9.60 0.21 -4.21
C TRP A 148 -10.27 1.39 -4.89
N THR A 149 -10.66 1.23 -6.16
CA THR A 149 -11.33 2.30 -6.92
C THR A 149 -12.69 2.66 -6.32
N HIS A 150 -13.45 1.67 -5.84
CA HIS A 150 -14.72 1.89 -5.17
C HIS A 150 -14.52 2.64 -3.84
N THR A 151 -13.58 2.18 -3.02
CA THR A 151 -13.24 2.81 -1.75
C THR A 151 -12.71 4.23 -1.94
N LEU A 152 -11.84 4.48 -2.92
CA LEU A 152 -11.31 5.80 -3.21
C LEU A 152 -12.42 6.78 -3.66
N ARG A 153 -13.43 6.30 -4.39
CA ARG A 153 -14.62 7.11 -4.74
C ARG A 153 -15.54 7.38 -3.56
N ALA A 154 -15.66 6.45 -2.61
CA ALA A 154 -16.38 6.69 -1.36
C ALA A 154 -15.61 7.72 -0.52
N TRP A 155 -14.30 7.51 -0.37
CA TRP A 155 -13.38 8.43 0.29
C TRP A 155 -13.47 9.83 -0.29
N GLU A 156 -13.50 10.00 -1.61
CA GLU A 156 -13.61 11.33 -2.23
C GLU A 156 -14.85 12.10 -1.77
N LYS A 157 -15.95 11.40 -1.47
CA LYS A 157 -17.25 11.96 -1.08
C LYS A 157 -17.45 12.07 0.44
N ASP A 158 -16.56 11.46 1.21
CA ASP A 158 -16.70 11.36 2.66
C ASP A 158 -16.14 12.60 3.38
N ASP A 159 -16.96 13.57 3.74
CA ASP A 159 -16.48 14.79 4.42
C ASP A 159 -16.14 14.60 5.92
N SER A 160 -16.24 13.37 6.45
CA SER A 160 -15.87 13.08 7.84
C SER A 160 -14.34 12.98 8.03
N GLU A 161 -13.87 13.42 9.20
CA GLU A 161 -12.46 13.25 9.59
C GLU A 161 -12.12 11.79 9.91
N ASP A 162 -13.09 11.03 10.45
CA ASP A 162 -12.93 9.64 10.86
C ASP A 162 -13.09 8.63 9.71
N MET A 163 -13.40 9.11 8.50
CA MET A 163 -13.60 8.28 7.31
C MET A 163 -14.64 7.16 7.52
N GLY A 164 -15.65 7.38 8.37
CA GLY A 164 -16.59 6.34 8.76
C GLY A 164 -17.36 5.73 7.58
N SER A 165 -17.78 6.55 6.60
CA SER A 165 -18.50 6.06 5.42
C SER A 165 -17.58 5.34 4.43
N THR A 166 -16.33 5.79 4.34
CA THR A 166 -15.26 5.16 3.55
C THR A 166 -14.94 3.77 4.10
N MET A 167 -14.81 3.67 5.42
CA MET A 167 -14.53 2.42 6.12
C MET A 167 -15.65 1.39 5.86
N ALA A 168 -16.91 1.82 5.98
CA ALA A 168 -18.07 0.98 5.68
C ALA A 168 -18.12 0.54 4.20
N ALA A 169 -17.78 1.44 3.27
CA ALA A 169 -17.72 1.11 1.85
C ALA A 169 -16.62 0.09 1.53
N LEU A 170 -15.46 0.22 2.16
CA LEU A 170 -14.36 -0.73 2.03
C LEU A 170 -14.75 -2.11 2.57
N ASP A 171 -15.29 -2.18 3.79
CA ASP A 171 -15.71 -3.46 4.39
C ASP A 171 -16.77 -4.15 3.53
N HIS A 172 -17.76 -3.40 3.04
CA HIS A 172 -18.77 -3.93 2.13
C HIS A 172 -18.17 -4.47 0.82
N ALA A 173 -17.22 -3.76 0.22
CA ALA A 173 -16.56 -4.18 -1.01
C ALA A 173 -15.72 -5.45 -0.81
N LEU A 174 -15.00 -5.56 0.31
CA LEU A 174 -14.24 -6.75 0.67
C LEU A 174 -15.14 -7.96 0.93
N ASN A 175 -16.25 -7.78 1.67
CA ASN A 175 -17.24 -8.82 1.91
C ASN A 175 -17.85 -9.34 0.61
N LYS A 176 -18.17 -8.43 -0.32
CA LYS A 176 -18.65 -8.80 -1.65
C LYS A 176 -17.60 -9.61 -2.41
N ALA A 177 -16.32 -9.22 -2.35
CA ALA A 177 -15.23 -9.93 -3.02
C ALA A 177 -14.93 -11.32 -2.41
N ALA A 178 -15.17 -11.52 -1.11
CA ALA A 178 -15.07 -12.83 -0.47
C ALA A 178 -15.99 -13.87 -1.15
N GLY A 179 -17.21 -13.45 -1.54
CA GLY A 179 -18.14 -14.28 -2.31
C GLY A 179 -17.63 -14.72 -3.70
N PHE A 180 -16.60 -14.05 -4.23
CA PHE A 180 -15.96 -14.37 -5.50
C PHE A 180 -14.61 -15.10 -5.37
N ARG A 181 -14.32 -15.70 -4.20
CA ARG A 181 -13.07 -16.45 -3.92
C ARG A 181 -11.80 -15.60 -4.10
N LEU A 182 -11.88 -14.32 -3.76
CA LEU A 182 -10.70 -13.44 -3.73
C LEU A 182 -9.66 -13.94 -2.72
N PHE A 183 -10.13 -14.30 -1.52
CA PHE A 183 -9.27 -14.72 -0.42
C PHE A 183 -8.98 -16.23 -0.50
N PRO A 184 -7.78 -16.68 -0.10
CA PRO A 184 -7.47 -18.09 0.04
C PRO A 184 -8.38 -18.74 1.09
N ALA A 185 -8.65 -20.04 0.95
CA ALA A 185 -9.31 -20.79 2.01
C ALA A 185 -8.36 -20.89 3.21
N GLU A 186 -8.86 -20.64 4.42
CA GLU A 186 -8.06 -20.65 5.67
C GLU A 186 -7.29 -21.96 5.89
N SER A 187 -7.68 -23.06 5.21
CA SER A 187 -6.99 -24.36 5.25
C SER A 187 -5.63 -24.39 4.56
N GLU A 188 -5.29 -23.47 3.65
CA GLU A 188 -4.00 -23.47 2.93
C GLU A 188 -2.84 -22.84 3.73
N LEU A 189 -3.14 -22.16 4.85
CA LEU A 189 -2.14 -21.54 5.71
C LEU A 189 -1.58 -22.50 6.78
N SER A 190 -2.20 -23.67 6.96
CA SER A 190 -1.76 -24.68 7.92
C SER A 190 -0.82 -25.75 7.33
N ASP A 191 -0.68 -25.81 6.00
CA ASP A 191 0.09 -26.87 5.31
C ASP A 191 1.58 -26.51 5.10
N GLY A 192 2.07 -25.52 5.86
CA GLY A 192 3.49 -25.21 6.04
C GLY A 192 4.11 -25.99 7.21
N GLY A 193 3.46 -27.06 7.67
CA GLY A 193 4.06 -28.00 8.62
C GLY A 193 5.30 -28.60 7.99
N LEU A 194 6.46 -28.35 8.60
CA LEU A 194 7.69 -29.09 8.33
C LEU A 194 7.32 -30.58 8.23
N PRO A 195 7.77 -31.32 7.19
CA PRO A 195 7.66 -32.77 7.23
C PRO A 195 8.31 -33.23 8.53
N ASP A 196 7.65 -34.13 9.27
CA ASP A 196 8.23 -34.85 10.39
C ASP A 196 9.46 -35.59 9.87
N LEU A 197 10.60 -34.90 9.88
CA LEU A 197 11.89 -35.52 9.76
C LEU A 197 12.11 -36.17 11.12
N ASP A 198 11.92 -37.49 11.16
CA ASP A 198 12.36 -38.33 12.26
C ASP A 198 13.84 -38.07 12.49
N PHE A 199 14.15 -37.15 13.40
CA PHE A 199 15.50 -36.99 13.94
C PHE A 199 15.70 -38.20 14.83
N GLU A 200 16.29 -39.25 14.26
CA GLU A 200 16.81 -40.37 15.02
C GLU A 200 17.81 -39.81 16.04
N GLU A 201 17.42 -39.84 17.33
CA GLU A 201 18.25 -39.35 18.43
C GLU A 201 19.62 -40.03 18.36
N PRO A 202 20.73 -39.28 18.37
CA PRO A 202 22.04 -39.89 18.34
C PRO A 202 22.25 -40.72 19.60
N ASP A 203 22.54 -42.00 19.39
CA ASP A 203 22.73 -43.01 20.43
C ASP A 203 23.70 -42.49 21.51
N ALA A 204 23.28 -42.63 22.78
CA ALA A 204 24.04 -42.11 23.91
C ALA A 204 25.45 -42.74 23.95
N PRO A 205 26.52 -41.96 24.23
CA PRO A 205 27.87 -42.49 24.22
C PRO A 205 28.01 -43.59 25.29
N SER A 206 28.43 -44.78 24.86
CA SER A 206 28.64 -45.94 25.73
C SER A 206 29.62 -45.62 26.86
N ALA A 207 29.25 -45.98 28.10
CA ALA A 207 30.07 -45.78 29.28
C ALA A 207 31.43 -46.51 29.15
N PRO A 208 32.53 -45.94 29.67
CA PRO A 208 33.85 -46.57 29.57
C PRO A 208 33.94 -47.83 30.44
N HIS A 209 34.37 -48.93 29.83
CA HIS A 209 34.74 -50.16 30.51
C HIS A 209 35.82 -49.90 31.56
N THR A 210 35.55 -50.25 32.82
CA THR A 210 36.55 -50.32 33.88
C THR A 210 37.04 -51.76 33.96
N PRO A 211 38.35 -52.05 33.82
CA PRO A 211 38.84 -53.42 33.96
C PRO A 211 38.86 -53.82 35.44
N GLU A 212 38.19 -54.93 35.77
CA GLU A 212 38.36 -55.64 37.03
C GLU A 212 39.81 -56.12 37.15
N ASN A 213 40.49 -55.70 38.22
CA ASN A 213 41.79 -56.23 38.59
C ASN A 213 41.61 -57.18 39.78
N SER A 214 42.02 -58.42 39.57
CA SER A 214 41.86 -59.58 40.45
C SER A 214 42.63 -59.46 41.76
N LEU A 215 42.07 -60.06 42.82
CA LEU A 215 42.80 -60.74 43.90
C LEU A 215 42.11 -62.07 44.19
#